data_AF-A0A645DYM3-F1
#
_entry.id   AF-A0A645DYM3-F1
#
_cell.length_a   1.000
_cell.length_b   1.000
_cell.length_c   1.000
_cell.angle_alpha   90.00
_cell.angle_beta   90.00
_cell.angle_gamma   90.00
#
_symmetry.space_group_name_H-M   'P 1'
#
loop_
_entity.id
_entity.type
_entity.pdbx_description
1 polymer ?
#
loop_
_entity_poly.entity_id
_entity_poly.type
_entity_poly.pdbx_seq_one_letter_code
_entity_poly.pdbx_strand_id
1 'polypeptide(L)'
;MQTVYHITNYLTGMVVEITADIPNDDPHIRSVTDIWEGANWHEREAYELFGIIFDNHPKLERLLTPKSYEFYPFRKSYKLRGQPDE
;
A
#
# COMPACT_ATOMS: atom_id res chain seq x y z
N MET A 1 7.85 -5.22 5.55
CA MET A 1 6.66 -4.35 5.58
C MET A 1 5.43 -5.22 5.76
N GLN A 2 4.26 -4.65 6.06
CA GLN A 2 3.04 -5.42 6.28
C GLN A 2 1.87 -4.70 5.61
N THR A 3 1.05 -5.43 4.87
CA THR A 3 -0.24 -4.94 4.35
C THR A 3 -1.37 -5.53 5.17
N VAL A 4 -2.35 -4.70 5.49
CA VAL A 4 -3.52 -5.09 6.29
C VAL A 4 -4.78 -4.80 5.48
N TYR A 5 -5.63 -5.81 5.33
CA TYR A 5 -6.90 -5.71 4.64
C TYR A 5 -8.04 -5.94 5.64
N HIS A 6 -8.98 -4.99 5.69
CA HIS A 6 -10.21 -5.12 6.46
C HIS A 6 -11.36 -5.49 5.53
N ILE A 7 -11.90 -6.70 5.70
CA ILE A 7 -13.03 -7.20 4.92
C ILE A 7 -14.25 -7.26 5.83
N THR A 8 -15.30 -6.53 5.45
CA THR A 8 -16.53 -6.45 6.23
C THR A 8 -17.65 -7.21 5.52
N ASN A 9 -18.28 -8.14 6.25
CA ASN A 9 -19.53 -8.75 5.82
C ASN A 9 -20.71 -7.86 6.20
N TYR A 10 -21.29 -7.18 5.21
CA TYR A 10 -22.41 -6.26 5.42
C TYR A 10 -23.68 -6.90 6.02
N LEU A 11 -23.90 -8.20 5.83
CA LEU A 11 -25.11 -8.88 6.34
C LEU A 11 -25.01 -9.24 7.82
N THR A 12 -23.82 -9.60 8.28
CA THR A 12 -23.59 -10.08 9.65
C THR A 12 -22.90 -9.04 10.54
N GLY A 13 -22.30 -8.01 9.95
CA GLY A 13 -21.46 -7.04 10.66
C GLY A 13 -20.09 -7.59 11.06
N MET A 14 -19.75 -8.82 10.69
CA MET A 14 -18.44 -9.42 10.98
C MET A 14 -17.35 -8.74 10.15
N VAL A 15 -16.24 -8.40 10.80
CA VAL A 15 -15.04 -7.87 10.17
C VAL A 15 -13.92 -8.90 10.30
N VAL A 16 -13.26 -9.18 9.20
CA VAL A 16 -12.07 -10.03 9.14
C VAL A 16 -10.89 -9.14 8.78
N GLU A 17 -9.84 -9.19 9.60
CA GLU A 17 -8.57 -8.57 9.30
C GLU A 17 -7.61 -9.62 8.73
N ILE A 18 -7.07 -9.34 7.54
CA ILE A 18 -6.05 -10.17 6.91
C ILE A 18 -4.76 -9.37 6.90
N THR A 19 -3.74 -9.95 7.52
CA THR A 19 -2.39 -9.40 7.56
C THR A 19 -1.50 -10.23 6.66
N ALA A 20 -0.70 -9.58 5.82
CA ALA A 20 0.33 -10.21 5.02
C ALA A 20 1.68 -9.51 5.24
N ASP A 21 2.69 -10.30 5.61
CA ASP A 21 4.08 -9.85 5.72
C ASP A 21 4.75 -9.84 4.36
N ILE A 22 5.45 -8.75 4.06
CA ILE A 22 6.13 -8.51 2.79
C ILE A 22 7.63 -8.28 3.05
N PRO A 23 8.53 -8.97 2.34
CA PRO A 23 9.96 -8.72 2.42
C PRO A 23 10.32 -7.26 2.10
N ASN A 24 11.34 -6.71 2.76
CA ASN A 24 11.74 -5.32 2.54
C ASN A 24 12.65 -5.14 1.30
N ASP A 25 13.37 -6.20 0.95
CA ASP A 25 14.27 -6.33 -0.20
C ASP A 25 13.52 -6.54 -1.51
N ASP A 26 12.42 -7.32 -1.48
CA ASP A 26 11.55 -7.58 -2.61
C ASP A 26 10.07 -7.35 -2.25
N PRO A 27 9.59 -6.09 -2.26
CA PRO A 27 8.30 -5.74 -1.69
C PRO A 27 7.12 -6.01 -2.64
N HIS A 28 6.95 -7.26 -3.05
CA HIS A 28 5.88 -7.71 -3.95
C HIS A 28 4.76 -8.44 -3.21
N ILE A 29 3.52 -8.21 -3.66
CA ILE A 29 2.33 -8.94 -3.24
C ILE A 29 1.32 -8.98 -4.39
N ARG A 30 0.45 -9.99 -4.45
CA ARG A 30 -0.63 -10.01 -5.45
C ARG A 30 -1.69 -8.97 -5.09
N SER A 31 -2.11 -8.22 -6.11
CA SER A 31 -3.29 -7.36 -6.04
C SER A 31 -4.54 -8.19 -5.74
N VAL A 32 -5.49 -7.61 -5.00
CA VAL A 32 -6.84 -8.18 -4.79
C VAL A 32 -7.91 -7.43 -5.57
N THR A 33 -7.52 -6.58 -6.53
CA THR A 33 -8.45 -5.80 -7.36
C THR A 33 -9.34 -6.65 -8.26
N ASP A 34 -8.91 -7.86 -8.59
CA ASP A 34 -9.68 -8.86 -9.34
C ASP A 34 -10.84 -9.45 -8.51
N ILE A 35 -10.73 -9.42 -7.18
CA ILE A 35 -11.78 -9.85 -6.24
C ILE A 35 -12.62 -8.65 -5.79
N TRP A 36 -11.96 -7.56 -5.39
CA TRP A 36 -12.60 -6.35 -4.87
C TRP A 36 -12.09 -5.12 -5.62
N GLU A 37 -12.90 -4.59 -6.53
CA GLU A 37 -12.56 -3.38 -7.31
C GLU A 37 -12.24 -2.17 -6.43
N GLY A 38 -12.83 -2.10 -5.22
CA GLY A 38 -12.55 -1.06 -4.23
C GLY A 38 -11.10 -1.02 -3.74
N ALA A 39 -10.33 -2.11 -3.92
CA ALA A 39 -8.91 -2.15 -3.56
C ALA A 39 -8.03 -1.29 -4.49
N ASN A 40 -8.51 -0.91 -5.68
CA ASN A 40 -7.71 -0.24 -6.71
C ASN A 40 -7.03 1.05 -6.19
N TRP A 41 -7.78 1.89 -5.48
CA TRP A 41 -7.21 3.14 -4.97
C TRP A 41 -6.27 2.91 -3.79
N HIS A 42 -6.63 2.00 -2.88
CA HIS A 42 -5.82 1.68 -1.70
C HIS A 42 -4.48 1.04 -2.07
N GLU A 43 -4.46 0.14 -3.06
CA GLU A 43 -3.24 -0.50 -3.53
C GLU A 43 -2.33 0.51 -4.27
N ARG A 44 -2.91 1.43 -5.05
CA ARG A 44 -2.15 2.53 -5.66
C ARG A 44 -1.56 3.49 -4.64
N GLU A 45 -2.33 3.83 -3.60
CA GLU A 45 -1.87 4.66 -2.49
C GLU A 45 -0.72 3.96 -1.73
N ALA A 46 -0.87 2.67 -1.41
CA ALA A 46 0.17 1.90 -0.74
C ALA A 46 1.45 1.76 -1.58
N TYR A 47 1.32 1.54 -2.89
CA TYR A 47 2.43 1.56 -3.83
C TYR A 47 3.15 2.90 -3.82
N GLU A 48 2.41 4.00 -3.81
CA GLU A 48 2.98 5.33 -3.88
C GLU A 48 3.64 5.78 -2.57
N LEU A 49 3.03 5.49 -1.42
CA LEU A 49 3.47 5.99 -0.13
C LEU A 49 4.50 5.08 0.54
N PHE A 50 4.44 3.77 0.27
CA PHE A 50 5.29 2.75 0.87
C PHE A 50 6.13 1.96 -0.14
N GLY A 51 5.88 2.07 -1.44
CA GLY A 51 6.67 1.38 -2.46
C GLY A 51 6.46 -0.13 -2.52
N ILE A 52 5.25 -0.58 -2.20
CA ILE A 52 4.83 -1.98 -2.31
C ILE A 52 4.31 -2.22 -3.73
N ILE A 53 4.83 -3.23 -4.41
CA ILE A 53 4.46 -3.55 -5.78
C ILE A 53 3.32 -4.59 -5.75
N PHE A 54 2.17 -4.20 -6.31
CA PHE A 54 0.99 -5.06 -6.41
C PHE A 54 0.96 -5.75 -7.78
N ASP A 55 1.32 -7.03 -7.81
CA ASP A 55 1.34 -7.84 -9.03
C ASP A 55 -0.09 -8.02 -9.58
N ASN A 56 -0.23 -7.97 -10.90
CA ASN A 56 -1.50 -8.06 -11.64
C ASN A 56 -2.50 -6.91 -11.39
N HIS A 57 -2.08 -5.80 -10.77
CA HIS A 57 -2.93 -4.63 -10.60
C HIS A 57 -3.25 -3.97 -11.96
N PRO A 58 -4.51 -3.60 -12.25
CA PRO A 58 -4.93 -3.11 -13.57
C PRO A 58 -4.29 -1.78 -13.98
N LYS A 59 -3.99 -0.91 -13.02
CA LYS A 59 -3.36 0.40 -13.28
C LYS A 59 -2.50 0.87 -12.11
N LEU A 60 -1.33 0.26 -11.93
CA LEU A 60 -0.42 0.62 -10.84
C LEU A 60 0.38 1.89 -11.20
N GLU A 61 -0.19 3.05 -10.90
CA GLU A 61 0.42 4.37 -11.13
C GLU A 61 0.20 5.28 -9.93
N ARG A 62 1.08 6.28 -9.75
CA ARG A 62 0.95 7.31 -8.70
C ARG A 62 -0.40 8.02 -8.78
N LEU A 63 -1.01 8.28 -7.62
CA LEU A 63 -2.33 8.87 -7.42
C LEU A 63 -2.25 10.25 -6.73
N LEU A 64 -1.43 10.42 -5.69
CA LEU A 64 -1.50 11.56 -4.76
C LEU A 64 -0.37 12.61 -4.94
N THR A 65 0.82 12.17 -5.33
CA THR A 65 2.07 12.95 -5.34
C THR A 65 2.46 13.30 -6.78
N PRO A 66 3.24 14.37 -6.95
CA PRO A 66 3.80 14.71 -8.25
C PRO A 66 4.63 13.56 -8.82
N LYS A 67 4.57 13.36 -10.14
CA LYS A 67 5.31 12.28 -10.84
C LYS A 67 6.83 12.34 -10.63
N SER A 68 7.37 13.49 -10.23
CA SER A 68 8.79 13.73 -9.96
C SER A 68 9.28 13.23 -8.59
N TYR A 69 8.40 12.78 -7.70
CA TYR A 69 8.81 12.22 -6.41
C TYR A 69 9.41 10.83 -6.61
N GLU A 70 10.63 10.60 -6.12
CA GLU A 70 11.30 9.29 -6.16
C GLU A 70 11.28 8.57 -4.80
N PHE A 71 10.81 9.25 -3.75
CA PHE A 71 10.81 8.74 -2.39
C PHE A 71 9.42 8.28 -1.94
N TYR A 72 9.41 7.35 -0.98
CA TYR A 72 8.22 6.81 -0.34
C TYR A 72 8.03 7.49 1.03
N PRO A 73 7.20 8.54 1.13
CA PRO A 73 7.18 9.44 2.27
C PRO A 73 6.76 8.79 3.60
N PHE A 74 6.04 7.67 3.56
CA PHE A 74 5.56 6.99 4.77
C PHE A 74 6.46 5.82 5.21
N ARG A 75 7.57 5.57 4.51
CA ARG A 75 8.60 4.67 5.04
C ARG A 75 9.28 5.32 6.24
N LYS A 76 9.52 4.55 7.31
CA LYS A 76 10.25 5.02 8.51
C LYS A 76 11.67 5.50 8.20
N SER A 77 12.26 5.07 7.08
CA SER A 77 13.56 5.54 6.61
C SER A 77 13.53 6.94 5.99
N TYR A 78 12.35 7.48 5.68
CA TYR A 78 12.20 8.81 5.12
C TYR A 78 12.32 9.86 6.22
N LYS A 79 13.37 10.67 6.16
CA LYS A 79 13.56 11.79 7.10
C LYS A 79 12.56 12.91 6.78
N LEU A 80 11.71 13.24 7.74
CA LEU A 80 10.83 14.39 7.64
C LEU A 80 11.66 15.68 7.71
N ARG A 81 11.33 16.66 6.87
CA ARG A 81 11.99 17.96 6.86
C ARG A 81 11.83 18.63 8.23
N GLY A 82 12.92 18.77 8.98
CA GLY A 82 12.94 19.33 10.33
C GLY A 82 13.33 18.35 11.44
N GLN A 83 13.52 17.07 11.13
CA GLN A 83 14.11 16.11 12.08
C GLN A 83 15.64 16.31 12.10
N PRO A 84 16.27 16.49 13.28
CA PRO A 84 17.72 16.60 13.37
C PRO A 84 18.38 15.33 12.81
N ASP A 85 19.52 15.49 12.13
CA ASP A 85 20.38 14.36 11.82
C ASP A 85 20.91 13.82 13.15
N GLU A 86 20.47 12.62 13.52
CA GLU A 86 21.06 11.86 14.61
C GLU A 86 22.50 11.45 14.26
#